data_AF-A0A3E0P568-F1
#
_entry.id   AF-A0A3E0P568-F1
#
_cell.length_a   1.000
_cell.length_b   1.000
_cell.length_c   1.000
_cell.angle_alpha   90.00
_cell.angle_beta   90.00
_cell.angle_gamma   90.00
#
_symmetry.space_group_name_H-M   'P 1'
#
loop_
_entity.id
_entity.type
_entity.pdbx_description
1 polymer ?
#
loop_
_entity_poly.entity_id
_entity_poly.type
_entity_poly.pdbx_seq_one_letter_code
_entity_poly.pdbx_strand_id
1 'polypeptide(L)'
;MIEKPGVLFVISLLALTLALVSCAETRPSADEWERDWNNAVVLIPEEASLGDPPSKTACEAILVSLRASEGEVFPTPTESMDDTIQSWFELAKGAFFDCPPGGEGGSFGSVFEELKVIEAEVEVALETQGE
;
A
#
# COMPACT_ATOMS: atom_id res chain seq x y z
N MET A 1 -28.28 -21.80 51.30
CA MET A 1 -27.30 -22.01 50.21
C MET A 1 -26.73 -20.65 49.88
N ILE A 2 -25.44 -20.44 50.12
CA ILE A 2 -24.77 -19.15 49.91
C ILE A 2 -24.08 -19.23 48.55
N GLU A 3 -24.66 -18.59 47.54
CA GLU A 3 -24.04 -18.46 46.23
C GLU A 3 -22.87 -17.44 46.32
N LYS A 4 -21.67 -17.88 45.93
CA LYS A 4 -20.43 -17.09 45.96
C LYS A 4 -20.35 -16.20 44.70
N PRO A 5 -20.41 -14.87 44.81
CA PRO A 5 -20.35 -13.96 43.66
C PRO A 5 -18.93 -13.74 43.10
N GLY A 6 -17.91 -14.40 43.64
CA GLY A 6 -16.49 -14.08 43.34
C GLY A 6 -15.88 -14.77 42.12
N VAL A 7 -16.52 -15.81 41.55
CA VAL A 7 -15.87 -16.63 40.49
C VAL A 7 -16.11 -16.08 39.09
N LEU A 8 -17.26 -15.41 38.85
CA LEU A 8 -17.59 -14.85 37.54
C LEU A 8 -16.74 -13.62 37.16
N PHE A 9 -16.26 -12.86 38.15
CA PHE A 9 -15.49 -11.64 37.91
C PHE A 9 -14.07 -11.92 37.39
N VAL A 10 -13.47 -13.04 37.81
CA VAL A 10 -12.09 -13.40 37.43
C VAL A 10 -12.03 -13.95 36.00
N ILE A 11 -13.05 -14.69 35.57
CA ILE A 11 -13.12 -15.25 34.20
C ILE A 11 -13.32 -14.13 33.16
N SER A 12 -14.11 -13.09 33.49
CA SER A 12 -14.36 -11.97 32.58
C SER A 12 -13.14 -11.08 32.35
N LEU A 13 -12.24 -10.97 33.33
CA LEU A 13 -10.98 -10.22 33.18
C LEU A 13 -9.95 -10.97 32.31
N LEU A 14 -9.89 -12.30 32.42
CA LEU A 14 -8.99 -13.14 31.62
C LEU A 14 -9.36 -13.17 30.12
N ALA A 15 -10.66 -13.12 29.80
CA ALA A 15 -11.14 -13.03 28.42
C ALA A 15 -10.80 -11.68 27.76
N LEU A 16 -10.77 -10.59 28.54
CA LEU A 16 -10.44 -9.25 28.03
C LEU A 16 -8.95 -9.10 27.72
N THR A 17 -8.07 -9.77 28.47
CA THR A 17 -6.62 -9.74 28.21
C THR A 17 -6.20 -10.59 27.01
N LEU A 18 -6.91 -11.67 26.68
CA LEU A 18 -6.60 -12.50 25.50
C LEU A 18 -7.05 -11.85 24.18
N ALA A 19 -8.07 -10.98 24.21
CA ALA A 19 -8.56 -10.30 23.01
C ALA A 19 -7.63 -9.15 22.55
N LEU A 20 -6.81 -8.59 23.44
CA LEU A 20 -5.93 -7.45 23.14
C LEU A 20 -4.61 -7.85 22.45
N VAL A 21 -4.22 -9.13 22.51
CA VAL A 21 -3.00 -9.64 21.84
C VAL A 21 -3.25 -9.95 20.36
N SER A 22 -4.52 -9.96 19.92
CA SER A 22 -4.91 -10.31 18.55
C SER A 22 -4.99 -9.12 17.57
N CYS A 23 -4.72 -7.89 18.02
CA CYS A 23 -4.78 -6.69 17.17
C CYS A 23 -3.49 -5.85 17.22
N ALA A 24 -2.35 -6.47 17.55
CA ALA A 24 -1.10 -5.96 17.02
C ALA A 24 -0.98 -6.56 15.62
N GLU A 25 -1.44 -5.83 14.60
CA GLU A 25 -1.06 -6.15 13.22
C GLU A 25 0.46 -6.12 13.19
N THR A 26 1.08 -7.31 13.18
CA THR A 26 2.52 -7.43 13.13
C THR A 26 2.96 -6.92 11.77
N ARG A 27 3.53 -5.71 11.73
CA ARG A 27 4.12 -5.15 10.52
C ARG A 27 5.22 -6.09 10.00
N PRO A 28 5.34 -6.28 8.68
CA PRO A 28 6.38 -7.13 8.11
C PRO A 28 7.76 -6.53 8.34
N SER A 29 8.81 -7.35 8.25
CA SER A 29 10.16 -6.82 8.14
C SER A 29 10.35 -6.12 6.78
N ALA A 30 11.32 -5.20 6.70
CA ALA A 30 11.66 -4.50 5.47
C ALA A 30 11.96 -5.48 4.32
N ASP A 31 12.80 -6.50 4.55
CA ASP A 31 13.14 -7.52 3.55
C ASP A 31 11.93 -8.34 3.06
N GLU A 32 10.99 -8.65 3.95
CA GLU A 32 9.79 -9.41 3.59
C GLU A 32 8.86 -8.57 2.72
N TRP A 33 8.73 -7.29 3.05
CA TRP A 33 7.84 -6.34 2.39
C TRP A 33 8.39 -5.81 1.06
N GLU A 34 9.70 -5.60 0.95
CA GLU A 34 10.35 -4.99 -0.22
C GLU A 34 10.02 -5.74 -1.52
N ARG A 35 9.86 -7.06 -1.45
CA ARG A 35 9.46 -7.87 -2.60
C ARG A 35 8.08 -7.45 -3.15
N ASP A 36 7.11 -7.28 -2.26
CA ASP A 36 5.74 -6.94 -2.63
C ASP A 36 5.66 -5.49 -3.12
N TRP A 37 6.43 -4.60 -2.51
CA TRP A 37 6.64 -3.24 -3.01
C TRP A 37 7.23 -3.20 -4.42
N ASN A 38 8.34 -3.91 -4.65
CA ASN A 38 8.97 -3.98 -5.97
C ASN A 38 8.03 -4.58 -7.03
N ASN A 39 7.22 -5.57 -6.64
CA ASN A 39 6.18 -6.11 -7.52
C ASN A 39 5.12 -5.06 -7.87
N ALA A 40 4.74 -4.18 -6.93
CA ALA A 40 3.82 -3.08 -7.19
C ALA A 40 4.41 -2.06 -8.18
N VAL A 41 5.66 -1.65 -7.96
CA VAL A 41 6.36 -0.65 -8.79
C VAL A 41 6.46 -1.09 -10.24
N VAL A 42 6.77 -2.37 -10.50
CA VAL A 42 6.88 -2.89 -11.89
C VAL A 42 5.54 -2.98 -12.61
N LEU A 43 4.41 -2.80 -11.93
CA LEU A 43 3.09 -2.71 -12.59
C LEU A 43 2.95 -1.41 -13.38
N ILE A 44 3.72 -0.37 -13.04
CA ILE A 44 3.75 0.90 -13.78
C ILE A 44 4.72 0.73 -14.95
N PRO A 45 4.21 0.62 -16.19
CA PRO A 45 5.08 0.46 -17.34
C PRO A 45 5.71 1.81 -17.71
N GLU A 46 6.81 1.82 -18.46
CA GLU A 46 7.41 3.07 -18.95
C GLU A 46 6.41 3.87 -19.82
N GLU A 47 6.41 5.20 -19.72
CA GLU A 47 5.45 6.06 -20.45
C GLU A 47 5.45 5.78 -21.96
N ALA A 48 6.63 5.59 -22.55
CA ALA A 48 6.79 5.29 -23.98
C ALA A 48 6.12 3.97 -24.41
N SER A 49 5.87 3.04 -23.48
CA SER A 49 5.24 1.74 -23.77
C SER A 49 3.72 1.77 -23.74
N LEU A 50 3.11 2.83 -23.20
CA LEU A 50 1.66 2.98 -23.12
C LEU A 50 1.01 3.32 -24.46
N GLY A 51 1.80 3.87 -25.39
CA GLY A 51 1.33 4.37 -26.69
C GLY A 51 0.83 5.81 -26.63
N ASP A 52 0.62 6.41 -27.80
CA ASP A 52 0.20 7.81 -27.95
C ASP A 52 -1.01 7.95 -28.88
N PRO A 53 -2.24 8.16 -28.36
CA PRO A 53 -2.58 8.13 -26.94
C PRO A 53 -2.64 6.68 -26.40
N PRO A 54 -2.57 6.49 -25.07
CA PRO A 54 -2.70 5.18 -24.47
C PRO A 54 -4.05 4.51 -24.77
N SER A 55 -4.03 3.18 -24.82
CA SER A 55 -5.26 2.40 -24.90
C SER A 55 -6.00 2.41 -23.56
N LYS A 56 -7.31 2.72 -23.59
CA LYS A 56 -8.19 2.60 -22.41
C LYS A 56 -8.12 1.22 -21.77
N THR A 57 -8.11 0.15 -22.58
CA THR A 57 -8.02 -1.22 -22.08
C THR A 57 -6.70 -1.50 -21.38
N ALA A 58 -5.58 -0.94 -21.86
CA ALA A 58 -4.28 -1.09 -21.20
C ALA A 58 -4.29 -0.40 -19.83
N CYS A 59 -4.86 0.81 -19.76
CA CYS A 59 -4.96 1.54 -18.51
C CYS A 59 -5.91 0.90 -17.49
N GLU A 60 -7.06 0.37 -17.94
CA GLU A 60 -7.96 -0.40 -17.08
C GLU A 60 -7.27 -1.65 -16.51
N ALA A 61 -6.45 -2.35 -17.31
CA ALA A 61 -5.70 -3.52 -16.86
C ALA A 61 -4.67 -3.15 -15.77
N ILE A 62 -3.92 -2.07 -15.95
CA ILE A 62 -2.96 -1.57 -14.95
C ILE A 62 -3.69 -1.18 -13.67
N LEU A 63 -4.80 -0.44 -13.78
CA LEU A 63 -5.60 -0.02 -12.63
C LEU A 63 -6.15 -1.21 -11.81
N VAL A 64 -6.54 -2.29 -12.47
CA VAL A 64 -6.95 -3.54 -11.78
C VAL A 64 -5.78 -4.15 -11.03
N SER A 65 -4.60 -4.24 -11.65
CA SER A 65 -3.41 -4.79 -10.99
C SER A 65 -2.97 -3.95 -9.79
N LEU A 66 -2.99 -2.61 -9.91
CA LEU A 66 -2.64 -1.71 -8.81
C LEU A 66 -3.55 -1.89 -7.59
N ARG A 67 -4.86 -2.02 -7.81
CA ARG A 67 -5.83 -2.27 -6.73
C ARG A 67 -5.63 -3.62 -6.04
N ALA A 68 -5.18 -4.63 -6.78
CA ALA A 68 -4.88 -5.94 -6.22
C ALA A 68 -3.60 -5.87 -5.37
N SER A 69 -2.55 -5.23 -5.90
CA SER A 69 -1.26 -5.11 -5.24
C SER A 69 -1.29 -4.23 -3.99
N GLU A 70 -2.16 -3.22 -3.93
CA GLU A 70 -2.32 -2.37 -2.73
C GLU A 70 -2.59 -3.21 -1.46
N GLY A 71 -3.43 -4.25 -1.57
CA GLY A 71 -3.69 -5.15 -0.43
C GLY A 71 -2.52 -6.05 -0.03
N GLU A 72 -1.53 -6.23 -0.92
CA GLU A 72 -0.32 -7.02 -0.67
C GLU A 72 0.78 -6.16 -0.03
N VAL A 73 0.78 -4.85 -0.31
CA VAL A 73 1.77 -3.90 0.21
C VAL A 73 1.41 -3.40 1.62
N PHE A 74 0.16 -3.52 2.06
CA PHE A 74 -0.22 -3.12 3.42
C PHE A 74 -0.41 -4.31 4.38
N PRO A 75 0.02 -4.20 5.65
CA PRO A 75 0.65 -3.03 6.28
C PRO A 75 2.12 -2.85 5.87
N THR A 76 2.62 -1.60 5.89
CA THR A 76 4.04 -1.32 5.62
C THR A 76 4.93 -1.64 6.84
N PRO A 77 6.26 -1.75 6.69
CA PRO A 77 7.18 -2.08 7.78
C PRO A 77 7.17 -1.08 8.93
N THR A 78 6.93 0.21 8.65
CA THR A 78 6.89 1.28 9.64
C THR A 78 5.73 2.22 9.39
N GLU A 79 5.12 2.75 10.46
CA GLU A 79 3.99 3.68 10.30
C GLU A 79 4.36 4.94 9.49
N SER A 80 5.63 5.35 9.56
CA SER A 80 6.15 6.48 8.79
C SER A 80 6.12 6.28 7.27
N MET A 81 6.03 5.03 6.79
CA MET A 81 5.93 4.73 5.36
C MET A 81 4.48 4.68 4.88
N ASP A 82 3.49 4.53 5.77
CA ASP A 82 2.10 4.28 5.37
C ASP A 82 1.57 5.40 4.45
N ASP A 83 1.74 6.66 4.84
CA ASP A 83 1.27 7.82 4.08
C ASP A 83 2.00 7.96 2.73
N THR A 84 3.31 7.70 2.70
CA THR A 84 4.14 7.75 1.48
C THR A 84 3.70 6.69 0.48
N ILE A 85 3.51 5.45 0.93
CA ILE A 85 3.06 4.34 0.09
C ILE A 85 1.62 4.55 -0.37
N GLN A 86 0.75 5.04 0.51
CA GLN A 86 -0.61 5.38 0.14
C GLN A 86 -0.65 6.46 -0.94
N SER A 87 0.19 7.50 -0.81
CA SER A 87 0.31 8.58 -1.80
C SER A 87 0.75 8.05 -3.17
N TRP A 88 1.71 7.12 -3.21
CA TRP A 88 2.13 6.47 -4.46
C TRP A 88 0.95 5.75 -5.13
N PHE A 89 0.20 4.95 -4.39
CA PHE A 89 -0.96 4.22 -4.91
C PHE A 89 -2.08 5.16 -5.37
N GLU A 90 -2.37 6.21 -4.62
CA GLU A 90 -3.40 7.20 -4.97
C GLU A 90 -3.05 7.94 -6.26
N LEU A 91 -1.80 8.40 -6.38
CA LEU A 91 -1.28 9.06 -7.58
C LEU A 91 -1.33 8.13 -8.81
N ALA A 92 -0.80 6.91 -8.68
CA ALA A 92 -0.81 5.93 -9.76
C ALA A 92 -2.24 5.57 -10.19
N LYS A 93 -3.11 5.21 -9.24
CA LYS A 93 -4.51 4.87 -9.53
C LYS A 93 -5.26 6.04 -10.16
N GLY A 94 -5.02 7.27 -9.70
CA GLY A 94 -5.62 8.48 -10.27
C GLY A 94 -5.24 8.65 -11.75
N ALA A 95 -3.95 8.55 -12.05
CA ALA A 95 -3.46 8.68 -13.42
C ALA A 95 -4.03 7.62 -14.39
N PHE A 96 -4.10 6.36 -13.95
CA PHE A 96 -4.67 5.28 -14.78
C PHE A 96 -6.20 5.27 -14.81
N PHE A 97 -6.87 5.85 -13.81
CA PHE A 97 -8.31 6.07 -13.84
C PHE A 97 -8.71 7.12 -14.89
N ASP A 98 -7.93 8.19 -15.00
CA ASP A 98 -8.15 9.27 -15.97
C ASP A 98 -7.62 8.93 -17.38
N CYS A 99 -7.10 7.72 -17.59
CA CYS A 99 -6.49 7.30 -18.85
C CYS A 99 -7.49 6.72 -19.91
N PRO A 100 -7.35 7.05 -21.21
CA PRO A 100 -6.41 8.02 -21.76
C PRO A 100 -6.76 9.42 -21.29
N PRO A 101 -5.74 10.24 -20.92
CA PRO A 101 -5.97 11.55 -20.35
C PRO A 101 -6.84 12.36 -21.30
N GLY A 102 -8.05 12.72 -20.84
CA GLY A 102 -9.06 13.33 -21.70
C GLY A 102 -8.66 14.74 -22.12
N GLY A 103 -8.18 14.93 -23.35
CA GLY A 103 -7.91 16.24 -23.95
C GLY A 103 -6.72 16.25 -24.90
N GLU A 104 -6.56 17.34 -25.66
CA GLU A 104 -5.30 17.63 -26.37
C GLU A 104 -4.24 18.02 -25.35
N GLY A 105 -3.28 17.12 -25.07
CA GLY A 105 -2.07 17.44 -24.29
C GLY A 105 -2.04 16.95 -22.83
N GLY A 106 -2.96 16.09 -22.40
CA GLY A 106 -2.77 15.37 -21.15
C GLY A 106 -1.66 14.32 -21.32
N SER A 107 -0.61 14.40 -20.50
CA SER A 107 0.54 13.48 -20.53
C SER A 107 0.78 12.84 -19.18
N PHE A 108 1.41 11.68 -19.17
CA PHE A 108 1.78 10.98 -17.94
C PHE A 108 3.06 11.54 -17.30
N GLY A 109 3.87 12.30 -18.05
CA GLY A 109 5.17 12.81 -17.60
C GLY A 109 5.24 13.30 -16.15
N SER A 110 4.40 14.25 -15.74
CA SER A 110 4.45 14.79 -14.36
C SER A 110 4.09 13.76 -13.29
N VAL A 111 3.16 12.85 -13.59
CA VAL A 111 2.80 11.75 -12.68
C VAL A 111 3.98 10.80 -12.53
N PHE A 112 4.64 10.45 -13.63
CA PHE A 112 5.79 9.53 -13.61
C PHE A 112 6.98 10.11 -12.85
N GLU A 113 7.25 11.40 -13.02
CA GLU A 113 8.27 12.11 -12.24
C GLU A 113 7.96 12.06 -10.75
N GLU A 114 6.71 12.32 -10.37
CA GLU A 114 6.29 12.32 -8.96
C GLU A 114 6.28 10.91 -8.34
N LEU A 115 5.85 9.88 -9.08
CA LEU A 115 5.98 8.48 -8.65
C LEU A 115 7.44 8.11 -8.38
N LYS A 116 8.38 8.55 -9.22
CA LYS A 116 9.83 8.30 -9.02
C LYS A 116 10.40 9.01 -7.82
N VAL A 117 9.91 10.20 -7.48
CA VAL A 117 10.30 10.89 -6.25
C VAL A 117 9.85 10.07 -5.03
N ILE A 118 8.59 9.61 -5.02
CA ILE A 118 8.07 8.80 -3.92
C ILE A 118 8.82 7.46 -3.80
N GLU A 119 9.11 6.79 -4.92
CA GLU A 119 9.90 5.55 -4.92
C GLU A 119 11.29 5.75 -4.30
N ALA A 120 11.95 6.87 -4.56
CA ALA A 120 13.24 7.19 -3.95
C ALA A 120 13.11 7.49 -2.44
N GLU A 121 12.03 8.13 -1.99
CA GLU A 121 11.75 8.32 -0.56
C GLU A 121 11.58 6.98 0.17
N VAL A 122 10.92 6.02 -0.47
CA VAL A 122 10.75 4.65 0.04
C VAL A 122 12.08 3.92 0.12
N GLU A 123 12.93 4.02 -0.91
CA GLU A 123 14.28 3.44 -0.91
C GLU A 123 15.11 3.96 0.28
N VAL A 124 15.13 5.27 0.49
CA VAL A 124 15.81 5.88 1.66
C VAL A 124 15.22 5.38 2.98
N ALA A 125 13.89 5.24 3.07
CA ALA A 125 13.23 4.72 4.26
C ALA A 125 13.59 3.25 4.54
N LEU A 126 13.83 2.44 3.50
CA LEU A 126 14.28 1.05 3.66
C LEU A 126 15.74 0.98 4.12
N GLU A 127 16.62 1.79 3.55
CA GLU A 127 18.04 1.82 3.93
C GLU A 127 18.23 2.18 5.42
N THR A 128 17.48 3.16 5.91
CA THR A 128 17.55 3.61 7.32
C THR A 128 17.02 2.58 8.34
N GLN A 129 16.27 1.57 7.89
CA GLN A 129 15.79 0.47 8.75
C GLN A 129 16.80 -0.67 8.88
N GLY A 130 17.81 -0.74 8.00
CA GLY A 130 18.86 -1.74 8.02
C GLY A 130 20.06 -1.40 8.92
N GLU A 131 20.06 -0.21 9.55
CA GLU A 131 21.13 0.30 10.43
C GLU A 131 20.92 -0.01 11.92
#